data_AF-A0A9X3BR20-F1
#
_entry.id   AF-A0A9X3BR20-F1
#
_cell.length_a   1.000
_cell.length_b   1.000
_cell.length_c   1.000
_cell.angle_alpha   90.00
_cell.angle_beta   90.00
_cell.angle_gamma   90.00
#
_symmetry.space_group_name_H-M   'P 1'
#
loop_
_entity.id
_entity.type
_entity.pdbx_description
1 polymer ?
#
loop_
_entity_poly.entity_id
_entity_poly.type
_entity_poly.pdbx_seq_one_letter_code
_entity_poly.pdbx_strand_id
1 'polypeptide(L)'
;MPTMKIKDAAVILGVSDDTVRRWIDSGSLASHKDETGRKVIDGKALAEFAREHATPPPDPLGVGSSARNRFVGLVTKVTADQVMCEVQMQCGPFTVVSLMSTESARQLGLEPGVLAVAVVKATNVIVETPAGTS
;
A
#
# COMPACT_ATOMS: atom_id res chain seq x y z
N MET A 1 7.00 22.25 5.24
CA MET A 1 6.59 20.88 4.90
C MET A 1 6.37 20.82 3.39
N PRO A 2 6.64 19.70 2.71
CA PRO A 2 6.42 19.62 1.28
C PRO A 2 4.92 19.81 0.99
N THR A 3 4.61 20.74 0.09
CA THR A 3 3.25 20.96 -0.40
C THR A 3 3.03 20.13 -1.66
N MET A 4 1.81 19.62 -1.83
CA MET A 4 1.47 18.68 -2.89
C MET A 4 0.28 19.19 -3.69
N LYS A 5 0.34 19.06 -5.02
CA LYS A 5 -0.78 19.41 -5.89
C LYS A 5 -1.88 18.35 -5.75
N ILE A 6 -3.11 18.77 -6.01
CA ILE A 6 -4.29 17.89 -5.97
C ILE A 6 -4.10 16.63 -6.84
N LYS A 7 -3.54 16.80 -8.05
CA LYS A 7 -3.28 15.68 -8.98
C LYS A 7 -2.33 14.65 -8.37
N ASP A 8 -1.24 15.10 -7.75
CA ASP A 8 -0.24 14.20 -7.17
C ASP A 8 -0.82 13.49 -5.93
N ALA A 9 -1.61 14.21 -5.13
CA ALA A 9 -2.33 13.62 -4.00
C ALA A 9 -3.36 12.56 -4.45
N ALA A 10 -4.08 12.81 -5.54
CA ALA A 10 -5.06 11.87 -6.09
C ALA A 10 -4.41 10.55 -6.53
N VAL A 11 -3.26 10.64 -7.21
CA VAL A 11 -2.47 9.47 -7.61
C VAL A 11 -2.01 8.67 -6.38
N ILE A 12 -1.48 9.33 -5.35
CA ILE A 12 -1.00 8.67 -4.13
C ILE A 12 -2.14 7.99 -3.37
N LEU A 13 -3.30 8.61 -3.32
CA LEU A 13 -4.49 8.08 -2.65
C LEU A 13 -5.24 7.03 -3.48
N GLY A 14 -4.84 6.79 -4.73
CA GLY A 14 -5.51 5.84 -5.63
C GLY A 14 -6.93 6.25 -6.02
N VAL A 15 -7.23 7.55 -6.08
CA VAL A 15 -8.55 8.10 -6.42
C VAL A 15 -8.47 9.15 -7.54
N SER A 16 -9.62 9.62 -8.01
CA SER A 16 -9.66 10.70 -9.01
C SER A 16 -9.36 12.08 -8.40
N ASP A 17 -8.86 13.01 -9.22
CA ASP A 17 -8.69 14.42 -8.84
C ASP A 17 -9.99 15.02 -8.27
N ASP A 18 -11.14 14.66 -8.83
CA ASP A 18 -12.45 15.15 -8.40
C ASP A 18 -12.84 14.61 -7.03
N THR A 19 -12.44 13.40 -6.69
CA THR A 19 -12.60 12.83 -5.34
C THR A 19 -11.84 13.67 -4.31
N VAL A 20 -10.59 14.02 -4.61
CA VAL A 20 -9.76 14.86 -3.73
C VAL A 20 -10.34 16.28 -3.62
N ARG A 21 -10.82 16.87 -4.72
CA ARG A 21 -11.50 18.18 -4.69
C ARG A 21 -12.73 18.15 -3.81
N ARG A 22 -13.56 17.09 -3.91
CA ARG A 22 -14.74 16.92 -3.07
C ARG A 22 -14.40 16.85 -1.58
N TRP A 23 -13.33 16.16 -1.21
CA TRP A 23 -12.88 16.11 0.19
C TRP A 23 -12.34 17.45 0.70
N ILE A 24 -11.72 18.24 -0.17
CA ILE A 24 -11.31 19.60 0.17
C ILE A 24 -12.54 20.48 0.37
N ASP A 25 -13.50 20.43 -0.55
CA ASP A 25 -14.68 21.28 -0.52
C ASP A 25 -15.64 20.90 0.63
N SER A 26 -15.65 19.63 1.06
CA SER A 26 -16.37 19.17 2.26
C SER A 26 -15.65 19.49 3.58
N GLY A 27 -14.41 20.01 3.53
CA GLY A 27 -13.57 20.27 4.70
C GLY A 27 -12.94 19.01 5.31
N SER A 28 -13.10 17.85 4.69
CA SER A 28 -12.51 16.58 5.15
C SER A 28 -10.99 16.52 4.94
N LEU A 29 -10.47 17.23 3.93
CA LEU A 29 -9.03 17.36 3.67
C LEU A 29 -8.63 18.84 3.61
N ALA A 30 -7.75 19.27 4.52
CA ALA A 30 -7.28 20.65 4.56
C ALA A 30 -6.42 20.99 3.32
N SER A 31 -6.67 22.16 2.73
CA SER A 31 -5.84 22.72 1.64
C SER A 31 -5.64 24.22 1.83
N HIS A 32 -4.61 24.77 1.22
CA HIS A 32 -4.35 26.21 1.17
C HIS A 32 -3.91 26.62 -0.25
N LYS A 33 -3.78 27.93 -0.50
CA LYS A 33 -3.21 28.43 -1.75
C LYS A 33 -1.71 28.63 -1.59
N ASP A 34 -0.93 28.17 -2.55
CA ASP A 34 0.50 28.48 -2.64
C ASP A 34 0.74 29.95 -3.04
N GLU A 35 2.01 30.37 -3.09
CA GLU A 35 2.42 31.73 -3.49
C GLU A 35 1.95 32.11 -4.90
N THR A 36 1.61 31.13 -5.74
CA THR A 36 1.09 31.31 -7.11
C THR A 36 -0.43 31.24 -7.19
N GLY A 37 -1.13 31.13 -6.04
CA GLY A 37 -2.58 31.08 -5.93
C GLY A 37 -3.20 29.70 -6.20
N ARG A 38 -2.40 28.64 -6.37
CA ARG A 38 -2.88 27.28 -6.67
C ARG A 38 -3.25 26.55 -5.38
N LYS A 39 -4.37 25.80 -5.39
CA LYS A 39 -4.73 24.92 -4.26
C LYS A 39 -3.68 23.80 -4.11
N VAL A 40 -3.08 23.72 -2.93
CA VAL A 40 -2.10 22.72 -2.53
C VAL A 40 -2.47 22.13 -1.16
N ILE A 41 -2.02 20.91 -0.91
CA ILE A 41 -2.25 20.16 0.33
C ILE A 41 -0.91 20.02 1.05
N ASP A 42 -0.91 20.18 2.37
CA ASP A 42 0.28 19.90 3.16
C ASP A 42 0.54 18.39 3.24
N GLY A 43 1.78 17.96 2.98
CA GLY A 43 2.12 16.54 2.97
C GLY A 43 1.83 15.81 4.29
N LYS A 44 1.92 16.48 5.45
CA LYS A 44 1.55 15.90 6.74
C LYS A 44 0.03 15.71 6.84
N ALA A 45 -0.75 16.73 6.47
CA ALA A 45 -2.21 16.64 6.48
C ALA A 45 -2.71 15.54 5.53
N LEU A 46 -2.08 15.40 4.36
CA LEU A 46 -2.38 14.33 3.42
C LEU A 46 -2.06 12.94 4.00
N ALA A 47 -0.92 12.79 4.67
CA ALA A 47 -0.51 11.53 5.29
C ALA A 47 -1.43 11.13 6.46
N GLU A 48 -1.84 12.09 7.29
CA GLU A 48 -2.81 11.89 8.36
C GLU A 48 -4.17 11.46 7.80
N PHE A 49 -4.66 12.18 6.79
CA PHE A 49 -5.90 11.85 6.10
C PHE A 49 -5.88 10.46 5.47
N ALA A 50 -4.78 10.11 4.79
CA ALA A 50 -4.60 8.79 4.17
C ALA A 50 -4.65 7.66 5.20
N ARG A 51 -4.08 7.86 6.39
CA ARG A 51 -4.10 6.87 7.47
C ARG A 51 -5.50 6.70 8.05
N GLU A 52 -6.25 7.77 8.22
CA GLU A 52 -7.63 7.73 8.74
C GLU A 52 -8.62 7.09 7.77
N HIS A 53 -8.37 7.24 6.46
CA HIS A 53 -9.22 6.70 5.40
C HIS A 53 -8.72 5.36 4.83
N ALA A 54 -7.58 4.85 5.31
CA ALA A 54 -7.09 3.52 4.95
C ALA A 54 -8.02 2.47 5.57
N THR A 55 -8.88 1.87 4.75
CA THR A 55 -9.65 0.68 5.11
C THR A 55 -9.00 -0.54 4.47
N PRO A 56 -7.99 -1.16 5.11
CA PRO A 56 -7.50 -2.45 4.63
C PRO A 56 -8.62 -3.49 4.73
N PRO A 57 -8.65 -4.50 3.84
CA PRO A 57 -9.51 -5.65 4.02
C PRO A 57 -9.32 -6.24 5.44
N PRO A 58 -10.38 -6.74 6.08
CA PRO A 58 -10.24 -7.46 7.34
C PRO A 58 -9.17 -8.54 7.22
N ASP A 59 -8.26 -8.61 8.19
CA ASP A 59 -7.26 -9.68 8.24
C ASP A 59 -7.95 -11.02 8.51
N PRO A 60 -8.02 -11.95 7.54
CA PRO A 60 -8.78 -13.17 7.69
C PRO A 60 -8.11 -14.17 8.65
N LEU A 61 -6.82 -13.97 8.99
CA LEU A 61 -6.06 -14.94 9.78
C LEU A 61 -6.14 -14.69 11.30
N GLY A 62 -6.40 -13.45 11.74
CA GLY A 62 -6.58 -13.11 13.17
C GLY A 62 -5.38 -13.43 14.09
N VAL A 63 -4.19 -13.70 13.54
CA VAL A 63 -3.01 -14.11 14.32
C VAL A 63 -2.25 -12.88 14.85
N GLY A 64 -1.98 -12.85 16.15
CA GLY A 64 -1.11 -11.84 16.76
C GLY A 64 0.33 -11.97 16.22
N SER A 65 0.82 -10.95 15.52
CA SER A 65 2.16 -10.94 14.92
C SER A 65 2.86 -9.61 15.19
N SER A 66 4.17 -9.65 15.43
CA SER A 66 5.02 -8.45 15.52
C SER A 66 5.28 -7.81 14.16
N ALA A 67 5.02 -8.53 13.07
CA ALA A 67 5.07 -8.00 11.72
C ALA A 67 3.87 -7.07 11.47
N ARG A 68 4.16 -5.79 11.27
CA ARG A 68 3.15 -4.71 11.13
C ARG A 68 2.61 -4.58 9.70
N ASN A 69 3.36 -5.04 8.69
CA ASN A 69 2.95 -4.94 7.30
C ASN A 69 2.27 -6.26 6.90
N ARG A 70 0.94 -6.20 6.75
CA ARG A 70 0.11 -7.35 6.35
C ARG A 70 -0.68 -6.97 5.10
N PHE A 71 -0.49 -7.73 4.03
CA PHE A 71 -1.11 -7.47 2.74
C PHE A 71 -2.03 -8.64 2.41
N VAL A 72 -3.33 -8.43 2.59
CA VAL A 72 -4.36 -9.39 2.18
C VAL A 72 -4.50 -9.34 0.67
N GLY A 73 -4.46 -10.49 0.01
CA GLY A 73 -4.54 -10.57 -1.45
C GLY A 73 -4.77 -11.96 -1.99
N LEU A 74 -4.96 -12.03 -3.30
CA LEU A 74 -5.11 -13.29 -4.03
C LEU A 74 -3.77 -13.67 -4.64
N VAL A 75 -3.38 -14.94 -4.51
CA VAL A 75 -2.27 -15.50 -5.26
C VAL A 75 -2.61 -15.44 -6.74
N THR A 76 -1.71 -14.90 -7.56
CA THR A 76 -1.89 -14.76 -9.01
C THR A 76 -0.97 -15.68 -9.79
N LYS A 77 0.16 -16.07 -9.22
CA LYS A 77 1.14 -16.96 -9.85
C LYS A 77 1.97 -17.70 -8.80
N VAL A 78 2.29 -18.96 -9.08
CA VAL A 78 3.22 -19.78 -8.29
C VAL A 78 4.20 -20.44 -9.25
N THR A 79 5.49 -20.16 -9.08
CA THR A 79 6.58 -20.75 -9.87
C THR A 79 7.52 -21.48 -8.93
N ALA A 80 7.48 -22.81 -8.96
CA ALA A 80 8.28 -23.65 -8.06
C ALA A 80 9.38 -24.40 -8.83
N ASP A 81 10.58 -24.42 -8.26
CA ASP A 81 11.64 -25.35 -8.62
C ASP A 81 11.76 -26.46 -7.54
N GLN A 82 12.88 -27.21 -7.53
CA GLN A 82 13.09 -28.30 -6.57
C GLN A 82 13.19 -27.83 -5.11
N VAL A 83 13.66 -26.61 -4.85
CA VAL A 83 13.98 -26.10 -3.50
C VAL A 83 13.21 -24.81 -3.20
N MET A 84 13.14 -23.90 -4.16
CA MET A 84 12.61 -22.55 -4.03
C MET A 84 11.35 -22.35 -4.87
N CYS A 85 10.48 -21.49 -4.36
CA CYS A 85 9.24 -21.10 -4.99
C CYS A 85 9.07 -19.59 -4.94
N GLU A 86 8.74 -19.02 -6.09
CA GLU A 86 8.23 -17.67 -6.23
C GLU A 86 6.70 -17.68 -6.19
N VAL A 87 6.13 -16.89 -5.29
CA VAL A 87 4.68 -16.68 -5.19
C VAL A 87 4.40 -15.21 -5.42
N GLN A 88 3.52 -14.92 -6.38
CA GLN A 88 3.03 -13.56 -6.65
C GLN A 88 1.59 -13.43 -6.16
N MET A 89 1.28 -12.31 -5.54
CA MET A 89 -0.04 -11.99 -4.99
C MET A 89 -0.48 -10.59 -5.41
N GLN A 90 -1.77 -10.43 -5.73
CA GLN A 90 -2.40 -9.13 -5.88
C GLN A 90 -3.04 -8.70 -4.56
N CYS A 91 -2.49 -7.68 -3.92
CA CYS A 91 -2.91 -7.15 -2.64
C CYS A 91 -3.37 -5.69 -2.79
N GLY A 92 -4.67 -5.48 -3.02
CA GLY A 92 -5.20 -4.16 -3.36
C GLY A 92 -4.56 -3.64 -4.66
N PRO A 93 -3.98 -2.43 -4.69
CA PRO A 93 -3.30 -1.90 -5.88
C PRO A 93 -1.88 -2.46 -6.09
N PHE A 94 -1.35 -3.25 -5.15
CA PHE A 94 0.04 -3.69 -5.16
C PHE A 94 0.17 -5.16 -5.59
N THR A 95 1.19 -5.47 -6.39
CA THR A 95 1.66 -6.84 -6.59
C THR A 95 2.78 -7.11 -5.60
N VAL A 96 2.60 -8.13 -4.74
CA VAL A 96 3.58 -8.56 -3.74
C VAL A 96 4.20 -9.88 -4.21
N VAL A 97 5.53 -9.96 -4.20
CA VAL A 97 6.28 -11.16 -4.57
C VAL A 97 7.01 -11.70 -3.34
N SER A 98 6.86 -13.00 -3.09
CA SER A 98 7.54 -13.71 -2.02
C SER A 98 8.36 -14.86 -2.58
N LEU A 99 9.59 -14.99 -2.07
CA LEU A 99 10.43 -16.17 -2.27
C LEU A 99 10.38 -17.01 -0.98
N MET A 100 10.03 -18.28 -1.11
CA MET A 100 9.98 -19.25 -0.01
C MET A 100 10.35 -20.64 -0.49
N SER A 101 10.50 -21.61 0.41
CA SER A 101 10.78 -22.98 -0.03
C SER A 101 9.58 -23.56 -0.76
N THR A 102 9.84 -24.40 -1.77
CA THR A 102 8.80 -25.16 -2.48
C THR A 102 7.96 -25.99 -1.52
N GLU A 103 8.58 -26.55 -0.47
CA GLU A 103 7.87 -27.28 0.58
C GLU A 103 6.87 -26.38 1.33
N SER A 104 7.28 -25.17 1.73
CA SER A 104 6.39 -24.23 2.44
C SER A 104 5.21 -23.82 1.57
N ALA A 105 5.47 -23.51 0.30
CA ALA A 105 4.40 -23.13 -0.64
C ALA A 105 3.37 -24.25 -0.83
N ARG A 106 3.84 -25.50 -0.93
CA ARG A 106 2.96 -26.68 -1.01
C ARG A 106 2.19 -26.92 0.29
N GLN A 107 2.85 -26.82 1.44
CA GLN A 107 2.22 -27.02 2.74
C GLN A 107 1.12 -25.99 3.01
N LEU A 108 1.32 -24.76 2.55
CA LEU A 108 0.33 -23.69 2.61
C LEU A 108 -0.76 -23.79 1.52
N GLY A 109 -0.65 -24.74 0.58
CA GLY A 109 -1.59 -24.91 -0.51
C GLY A 109 -1.66 -23.70 -1.45
N LEU A 110 -0.54 -23.02 -1.67
CA LEU A 110 -0.52 -21.80 -2.50
C LEU A 110 -0.67 -22.16 -3.98
N GLU A 111 -1.72 -21.63 -4.59
CA GLU A 111 -2.01 -21.72 -6.02
C GLU A 111 -2.79 -20.48 -6.48
N PRO A 112 -2.78 -20.13 -7.79
CA PRO A 112 -3.55 -19.00 -8.29
C PRO A 112 -5.03 -19.05 -7.87
N GLY A 113 -5.53 -17.96 -7.29
CA GLY A 113 -6.89 -17.84 -6.76
C GLY A 113 -7.00 -18.00 -5.23
N VAL A 114 -5.95 -18.50 -4.56
CA VAL A 114 -5.95 -18.63 -3.09
C VAL A 114 -5.86 -17.26 -2.42
N LEU A 115 -6.75 -17.02 -1.44
CA LEU A 115 -6.66 -15.88 -0.54
C LEU A 115 -5.55 -16.13 0.49
N ALA A 116 -4.56 -15.25 0.53
CA ALA A 116 -3.46 -15.33 1.46
C ALA A 116 -3.12 -13.95 2.04
N VAL A 117 -2.30 -13.95 3.09
CA VAL A 117 -1.79 -12.72 3.70
C VAL A 117 -0.27 -12.72 3.61
N ALA A 118 0.28 -11.81 2.83
CA ALA A 118 1.72 -11.58 2.83
C ALA A 118 2.11 -10.77 4.07
N VAL A 119 3.03 -11.31 4.86
CA VAL A 119 3.47 -10.72 6.13
C VAL A 119 4.91 -10.29 6.02
N VAL A 120 5.18 -8.99 6.16
CA VAL A 120 6.53 -8.42 6.08
C VAL A 120 6.89 -7.80 7.43
N LYS A 121 8.07 -8.14 7.96
CA LYS A 121 8.56 -7.56 9.21
C LYS A 121 8.77 -6.05 9.02
N ALA A 122 8.41 -5.26 10.03
CA ALA A 122 8.50 -3.79 9.96
C ALA A 122 9.94 -3.30 9.70
N THR A 123 10.95 -4.08 10.09
CA THR A 123 12.38 -3.78 9.89
C THR A 123 12.88 -4.03 8.47
N ASN A 124 12.08 -4.65 7.61
CA ASN A 124 12.44 -5.01 6.23
C ASN A 124 11.75 -4.06 5.24
N VAL A 125 11.82 -2.75 5.52
CA VAL A 125 11.25 -1.69 4.68
C VAL A 125 12.35 -0.70 4.36
N ILE A 126 12.52 -0.38 3.08
CA ILE A 126 13.38 0.70 2.60
C ILE A 126 12.47 1.89 2.30
N VAL A 127 12.85 3.07 2.79
CA VAL A 127 12.11 4.31 2.55
C VAL A 127 12.97 5.21 1.69
N GLU A 128 12.46 5.56 0.51
CA GLU A 128 13.10 6.48 -0.42
C GLU A 128 12.21 7.71 -0.59
N THR A 129 12.82 8.86 -0.88
CA THR A 129 12.09 10.07 -1.26
C THR A 129 12.68 10.62 -2.55
N PRO A 130 11.89 11.25 -3.45
CA PRO A 130 12.41 11.77 -4.71
C PRO A 130 13.57 12.79 -4.58
N ALA A 131 13.70 13.43 -3.42
CA ALA A 131 14.74 14.40 -3.12
C ALA A 131 15.84 13.85 -2.18
N GLY A 132 15.75 12.58 -1.76
CA GLY A 132 16.74 11.96 -0.89
C GLY A 132 17.98 11.59 -1.68
N THR A 133 19.13 12.16 -1.32
CA THR A 133 20.42 11.71 -1.83
C THR A 133 20.85 10.45 -1.09
N SER A 134 21.21 9.40 -1.83
CA SER A 134 21.69 8.12 -1.29
C SER A 134 23.10 8.20 -0.70
#